data_AF-A0A7V9MSB7-F1
#
_entry.id   AF-A0A7V9MSB7-F1
#
_cell.length_a   1.000
_cell.length_b   1.000
_cell.length_c   1.000
_cell.angle_alpha   90.00
_cell.angle_beta   90.00
_cell.angle_gamma   90.00
#
_symmetry.space_group_name_H-M   'P 1'
#
loop_
_entity.id
_entity.type
_entity.pdbx_description
1 polymer ?
#
loop_
_entity_poly.entity_id
_entity_poly.type
_entity_poly.pdbx_seq_one_letter_code
_entity_poly.pdbx_strand_id
1 'polypeptide(L)'
;IGEYHFDCPLDNMLFGFKGIKGDDFKAEIERGASDEEMAKWLDQHGEKKSADEVKAWSDSMLEVNPHNDPEKRDWFAEQVKPHGLDPAKTTLFGWLDVDDKASYAAVGAMA
;
A
#
# COMPACT_ATOMS: atom_id res chain seq x y z
N ILE A 1 -5.78 -6.42 -15.86
CA ILE A 1 -5.02 -6.43 -14.59
C ILE A 1 -3.57 -6.34 -15.00
N GLY A 2 -2.93 -5.21 -14.71
CA GLY A 2 -1.53 -4.93 -15.06
C GLY A 2 -0.58 -5.63 -14.09
N GLU A 3 0.52 -4.98 -13.74
CA GLU A 3 1.57 -5.52 -12.87
C GLU A 3 1.19 -5.58 -11.37
N TYR A 4 -0.02 -5.14 -10.99
CA TYR A 4 -0.50 -5.20 -9.61
C TYR A 4 -0.73 -6.64 -9.14
N HIS A 5 -0.23 -6.94 -7.95
CA HIS A 5 -0.38 -8.22 -7.28
C HIS A 5 -1.13 -8.00 -5.95
N PHE A 6 -2.33 -8.59 -5.84
CA PHE A 6 -3.09 -8.58 -4.60
C PHE A 6 -2.45 -9.50 -3.56
N ASP A 7 -2.59 -9.13 -2.28
CA ASP A 7 -2.00 -9.82 -1.13
C ASP A 7 -0.46 -9.76 -1.14
N CYS A 8 0.08 -8.64 -1.63
CA CYS A 8 1.50 -8.38 -1.64
C CYS A 8 2.00 -7.91 -0.24
N PRO A 9 3.33 -7.74 -0.04
CA PRO A 9 3.86 -7.24 1.22
C PRO A 9 3.27 -5.89 1.67
N LEU A 10 2.90 -5.01 0.74
CA LEU A 10 2.28 -3.72 1.06
C LEU A 10 0.85 -3.89 1.60
N ASP A 11 0.02 -4.71 0.95
CA ASP A 11 -1.35 -5.00 1.42
C ASP A 11 -1.31 -5.61 2.83
N ASN A 12 -0.32 -6.48 3.06
CA ASN A 12 -0.09 -7.12 4.35
C ASN A 12 0.31 -6.14 5.46
N MET A 13 0.75 -4.92 5.15
CA MET A 13 0.93 -3.88 6.16
C MET A 13 -0.41 -3.45 6.77
N LEU A 14 -1.46 -3.30 5.95
CA LEU A 14 -2.81 -3.01 6.41
C LEU A 14 -3.46 -4.25 7.04
N PHE A 15 -3.35 -5.41 6.39
CA PHE A 15 -3.97 -6.65 6.90
C PHE A 15 -3.36 -7.06 8.23
N GLY A 16 -2.04 -6.94 8.37
CA GLY A 16 -1.34 -7.16 9.64
C GLY A 16 -1.77 -6.18 10.72
N PHE A 17 -1.89 -4.88 10.41
CA PHE A 17 -2.41 -3.89 11.36
C PHE A 17 -3.82 -4.23 11.82
N LYS A 18 -4.72 -4.60 10.91
CA LYS A 18 -6.10 -4.96 11.24
C LYS A 18 -6.27 -6.39 11.74
N GLY A 19 -5.26 -7.25 11.70
CA GLY A 19 -5.38 -8.67 12.07
C GLY A 19 -6.37 -9.44 11.20
N ILE A 20 -6.41 -9.14 9.91
CA ILE A 20 -7.27 -9.80 8.91
C ILE A 20 -6.45 -10.52 7.85
N LYS A 21 -7.09 -11.31 6.99
CA LYS A 21 -6.46 -11.97 5.84
C LYS A 21 -6.93 -11.33 4.53
N GLY A 22 -6.04 -11.31 3.52
CA GLY A 22 -6.37 -10.83 2.19
C GLY A 22 -7.55 -11.56 1.56
N ASP A 23 -7.64 -12.89 1.73
CA ASP A 23 -8.76 -13.67 1.19
C ASP A 23 -10.12 -13.25 1.75
N ASP A 24 -10.21 -12.91 3.05
CA ASP A 24 -11.46 -12.46 3.67
C ASP A 24 -11.85 -11.06 3.15
N PHE A 25 -10.87 -10.16 3.03
CA PHE A 25 -11.07 -8.82 2.46
C PHE A 25 -11.54 -8.89 1.00
N LYS A 26 -10.91 -9.76 0.20
CA LYS A 26 -11.24 -9.98 -1.21
C LYS A 26 -12.64 -10.57 -1.38
N ALA A 27 -13.03 -11.51 -0.52
CA ALA A 27 -14.35 -12.14 -0.60
C ALA A 27 -15.51 -11.13 -0.45
N GLU A 28 -15.33 -10.09 0.37
CA GLU A 28 -16.35 -9.03 0.50
C GLU A 28 -16.44 -8.14 -0.73
N ILE A 29 -15.29 -7.79 -1.33
CA ILE A 29 -15.26 -7.05 -2.60
C ILE A 29 -15.94 -7.85 -3.71
N GLU A 30 -15.68 -9.16 -3.79
CA GLU A 30 -16.29 -10.05 -4.79
C GLU A 30 -17.82 -10.20 -4.60
N ARG A 31 -18.35 -9.90 -3.41
CA ARG A 31 -19.80 -9.79 -3.16
C ARG A 31 -20.41 -8.48 -3.64
N GLY A 32 -19.59 -7.54 -4.13
CA GLY A 32 -20.01 -6.24 -4.63
C GLY A 32 -20.06 -5.15 -3.57
N ALA A 33 -19.31 -5.28 -2.47
CA ALA A 33 -19.22 -4.26 -1.45
C ALA A 33 -18.69 -2.92 -2.01
N SER A 34 -19.31 -1.80 -1.63
CA SER A 34 -18.80 -0.45 -1.89
C SER A 34 -17.62 -0.08 -0.99
N ASP A 35 -16.94 1.02 -1.28
CA ASP A 35 -15.86 1.55 -0.41
C ASP A 35 -16.36 1.82 1.01
N GLU A 36 -17.56 2.41 1.17
CA GLU A 36 -18.15 2.65 2.49
C GLU A 36 -18.52 1.33 3.20
N GLU A 37 -18.93 0.31 2.46
CA GLU A 37 -19.20 -1.02 3.02
C GLU A 37 -17.90 -1.71 3.45
N MET A 38 -16.83 -1.59 2.68
CA MET A 38 -15.51 -2.11 3.05
C MET A 38 -14.92 -1.38 4.25
N ALA A 39 -15.09 -0.05 4.36
CA ALA A 39 -14.68 0.70 5.54
C ALA A 39 -15.40 0.22 6.81
N LYS A 40 -16.72 0.04 6.74
CA LYS A 40 -17.51 -0.52 7.85
C LYS A 40 -17.12 -1.96 8.16
N TRP A 41 -16.83 -2.76 7.14
CA TRP A 41 -16.39 -4.14 7.32
C TRP A 41 -15.05 -4.19 8.07
N LEU A 42 -14.10 -3.33 7.73
CA LEU A 42 -12.82 -3.20 8.44
C LEU A 42 -12.99 -2.79 9.90
N ASP A 43 -13.94 -1.89 10.20
CA ASP A 43 -14.25 -1.51 11.58
C ASP A 43 -14.82 -2.68 12.42
N GLN A 44 -15.49 -3.62 11.76
CA GLN A 44 -16.17 -4.76 12.39
C GLN A 44 -15.33 -6.04 12.45
N HIS A 45 -14.30 -6.18 11.61
CA HIS A 45 -13.52 -7.41 11.45
C HIS A 45 -12.05 -7.23 11.85
N GLY A 46 -11.46 -8.33 12.32
CA GLY A 46 -10.10 -8.35 12.85
C GLY A 46 -9.98 -7.65 14.21
N GLU A 47 -8.81 -7.07 14.46
CA GLU A 47 -8.52 -6.33 15.68
C GLU A 47 -9.26 -4.99 15.71
N LYS A 48 -9.93 -4.70 16.83
CA LYS A 48 -10.50 -3.38 17.09
C LYS A 48 -9.37 -2.37 17.26
N LYS A 49 -9.44 -1.29 16.49
CA LYS A 49 -8.51 -0.16 16.58
C LYS A 49 -9.26 1.08 17.03
N SER A 50 -8.72 1.76 18.03
CA SER A 50 -9.17 3.09 18.41
C SER A 50 -8.81 4.11 17.33
N ALA A 51 -9.49 5.26 17.35
CA ALA A 51 -9.18 6.36 16.45
C ALA A 51 -7.71 6.81 16.56
N ASP A 52 -7.15 6.80 17.77
CA ASP A 52 -5.75 7.15 18.03
C ASP A 52 -4.78 6.11 17.43
N GLU A 53 -5.09 4.81 17.52
CA GLU A 53 -4.30 3.76 16.87
C GLU A 53 -4.35 3.85 15.35
N VAL A 54 -5.53 4.10 14.78
CA VAL A 54 -5.68 4.31 13.32
C VAL A 54 -4.86 5.52 12.89
N LYS A 55 -4.95 6.63 13.63
CA LYS A 55 -4.18 7.84 13.32
C LYS A 55 -2.67 7.57 13.41
N ALA A 56 -2.21 6.97 14.50
CA ALA A 56 -0.79 6.68 14.70
C ALA A 56 -0.24 5.74 13.62
N TRP A 57 -1.00 4.70 13.24
CA TRP A 57 -0.62 3.82 12.14
C TRP A 57 -0.57 4.57 10.82
N SER A 58 -1.59 5.37 10.52
CA SER A 58 -1.67 6.18 9.28
C SER A 58 -0.48 7.15 9.18
N ASP A 59 -0.19 7.88 10.25
CA ASP A 59 0.97 8.78 10.33
C ASP A 59 2.28 8.00 10.12
N SER A 60 2.41 6.80 10.70
CA SER A 60 3.61 5.96 10.52
C SER A 60 3.79 5.47 9.09
N MET A 61 2.69 5.18 8.37
CA MET A 61 2.73 4.71 6.99
C MET A 61 3.27 5.77 6.03
N LEU A 62 3.03 7.06 6.33
CA LEU A 62 3.56 8.18 5.55
C LEU A 62 5.09 8.24 5.59
N GLU A 63 5.70 7.76 6.68
CA GLU A 63 7.15 7.82 6.93
C GLU A 63 7.89 6.52 6.57
N VAL A 64 7.18 5.49 6.10
CA VAL A 64 7.79 4.21 5.74
C VAL A 64 8.82 4.44 4.63
N ASN A 65 10.09 4.14 4.93
CA ASN A 65 11.17 4.13 3.96
C ASN A 65 11.90 2.77 4.00
N PRO A 66 11.70 1.92 2.97
CA PRO A 66 12.37 0.61 2.90
C PRO A 66 13.90 0.69 2.86
N HIS A 67 14.50 1.83 2.50
CA HIS A 67 15.95 2.04 2.58
C HIS A 67 16.51 1.92 4.01
N ASN A 68 15.68 2.19 5.03
CA ASN A 68 16.08 2.08 6.43
C ASN A 68 16.15 0.62 6.91
N ASP A 69 15.56 -0.32 6.16
CA ASP A 69 15.63 -1.75 6.42
C ASP A 69 16.76 -2.37 5.57
N PRO A 70 17.82 -2.94 6.19
CA PRO A 70 18.92 -3.57 5.46
C PRO A 70 18.49 -4.64 4.45
N GLU A 71 17.41 -5.37 4.71
CA GLU A 71 16.94 -6.44 3.82
C GLU A 71 16.21 -5.90 2.59
N LYS A 72 15.66 -4.69 2.67
CA LYS A 72 14.87 -4.05 1.60
C LYS A 72 15.62 -2.94 0.90
N ARG A 73 16.76 -2.51 1.45
CA ARG A 73 17.52 -1.33 1.01
C ARG A 73 17.88 -1.38 -0.47
N ASP A 74 18.50 -2.47 -0.91
CA ASP A 74 19.00 -2.59 -2.28
C ASP A 74 17.84 -2.71 -3.27
N TRP A 75 16.82 -3.52 -2.94
CA TRP A 75 15.59 -3.61 -3.73
C TRP A 75 14.95 -2.23 -3.93
N PHE A 76 14.79 -1.46 -2.86
CA PHE A 76 14.17 -0.15 -2.96
C PHE A 76 15.03 0.85 -3.75
N ALA A 77 16.36 0.82 -3.58
CA ALA A 77 17.26 1.61 -4.40
C ALA A 77 17.12 1.29 -5.91
N GLU A 78 16.90 0.03 -6.26
CA GLU A 78 16.62 -0.38 -7.65
C GLU A 78 15.27 0.14 -8.14
N GLN A 79 14.23 0.09 -7.30
CA GLN A 79 12.88 0.55 -7.65
C GLN A 79 12.79 2.06 -7.91
N VAL A 80 13.50 2.87 -7.11
CA VAL A 80 13.41 4.34 -7.21
C VAL A 80 14.34 4.94 -8.26
N LYS A 81 15.34 4.18 -8.72
CA LYS A 81 16.36 4.62 -9.69
C LYS A 81 15.79 5.07 -11.05
N PRO A 82 14.82 4.38 -11.68
CA PRO A 82 14.21 4.82 -12.94
C PRO A 82 13.58 6.22 -12.85
N HIS A 83 13.15 6.62 -11.65
CA HIS A 83 12.50 7.90 -11.37
C HIS A 83 13.47 9.00 -10.92
N GLY A 84 14.78 8.69 -10.81
CA GLY A 84 15.80 9.64 -10.37
C GLY A 84 15.64 10.09 -8.90
N LEU A 85 14.97 9.28 -8.08
CA LEU A 85 14.69 9.58 -6.68
C LEU A 85 15.85 9.14 -5.76
N ASP A 86 16.03 9.83 -4.63
CA ASP A 86 17.02 9.50 -3.59
C ASP A 86 16.42 8.48 -2.61
N PRO A 87 16.86 7.21 -2.60
CA PRO A 87 16.26 6.17 -1.76
C PRO A 87 16.32 6.50 -0.27
N ALA A 88 17.31 7.28 0.19
CA ALA A 88 17.42 7.66 1.59
C ALA A 88 16.40 8.72 2.03
N LYS A 89 15.75 9.42 1.08
CA LYS A 89 14.79 10.51 1.34
C LYS A 89 13.39 10.24 0.81
N THR A 90 13.20 9.17 0.03
CA THR A 90 11.93 8.81 -0.58
C THR A 90 11.20 7.79 0.28
N THR A 91 9.96 8.10 0.63
CA THR A 91 9.06 7.15 1.32
C THR A 91 8.48 6.16 0.32
N LEU A 92 8.01 5.01 0.80
CA LEU A 92 7.40 3.96 -0.03
C LEU A 92 6.25 4.54 -0.86
N PHE A 93 5.32 5.24 -0.23
CA PHE A 93 4.21 5.89 -0.94
C PHE A 93 4.64 7.06 -1.82
N GLY A 94 5.69 7.80 -1.43
CA GLY A 94 6.26 8.84 -2.28
C GLY A 94 6.83 8.30 -3.60
N TRP A 95 7.44 7.12 -3.59
CA TRP A 95 7.85 6.42 -4.80
C TRP A 95 6.64 5.91 -5.59
N LEU A 96 5.70 5.21 -4.93
CA LEU A 96 4.52 4.65 -5.60
C LEU A 96 3.71 5.72 -6.32
N ASP A 97 3.50 6.90 -5.72
CA ASP A 97 2.80 8.02 -6.37
C ASP A 97 3.49 8.52 -7.65
N VAL A 98 4.83 8.48 -7.69
CA VAL A 98 5.61 8.89 -8.87
C VAL A 98 5.55 7.81 -9.94
N ASP A 99 5.71 6.55 -9.54
CA ASP A 99 5.62 5.40 -10.43
C ASP A 99 4.24 5.29 -11.08
N ASP A 100 3.18 5.42 -10.28
CA ASP A 100 1.78 5.37 -10.72
C ASP A 100 1.51 6.42 -11.81
N LYS A 101 1.91 7.68 -11.56
CA LYS A 101 1.79 8.76 -12.54
C LYS A 101 2.54 8.49 -13.84
N ALA A 102 3.75 7.93 -13.75
CA ALA A 102 4.55 7.60 -14.92
C ALA A 102 3.92 6.46 -15.74
N SER A 103 3.47 5.40 -15.06
CA SER A 103 2.89 4.20 -15.64
C SER A 103 1.51 4.47 -16.26
N TYR A 104 0.63 5.22 -15.59
CA TYR A 104 -0.67 5.58 -16.16
C TYR A 104 -0.59 6.58 -17.32
N ALA A 105 0.35 7.54 -17.28
CA ALA A 105 0.58 8.45 -18.40
C ALA A 105 1.04 7.69 -19.66
N ALA A 106 1.86 6.64 -19.51
CA ALA A 106 2.29 5.79 -20.61
C ALA A 106 1.13 4.99 -21.24
N VAL A 107 0.18 4.52 -20.43
CA VAL A 107 -1.03 3.82 -20.93
C VAL A 107 -1.97 4.80 -21.65
N GLY A 108 -2.13 6.02 -21.15
CA GLY A 108 -2.96 7.05 -21.80
C GLY A 108 -2.40 7.59 -23.12
N ALA A 109 -1.08 7.52 -23.32
CA ALA A 109 -0.42 7.94 -24.56
C ALA A 109 -0.44 6.86 -25.68
N MET A 110 -0.84 5.64 -25.35
CA MET A 110 -0.96 4.50 -26.28
C MET A 110 -2.42 4.28 -26.75
N ALA A 111 -3.37 5.11 -26.31
CA ALA A 111 -4.78 5.09 -26.71
C ALA A 111 -5.11 6.28 -27.64
#